data_AF-A6V638-F1
#
_entry.id   AF-A6V638-F1
#
_cell.length_a   1.000
_cell.length_b   1.000
_cell.length_c   1.000
_cell.angle_alpha   90.00
_cell.angle_beta   90.00
_cell.angle_gamma   90.00
#
_symmetry.space_group_name_H-M   'P 1'
#
loop_
_entity.id
_entity.type
_entity.pdbx_description
1 polymer ?
#
loop_
_entity_poly.entity_id
_entity_poly.type
_entity_poly.pdbx_seq_one_letter_code
_entity_poly.pdbx_strand_id
1 'polypeptide(L)'
;MENSDEVRFQHSFISLVEQVAKPLFVDSCEEARSHGLDCSVGLDLDEDGHPRLRLEVGEPGAEKSHYSLLAIPGERVIHRQYLAGAGEWHSLPGELESINPMVLDSELAVFFRRAFDLRLAGPGRRHPAGFW
;
A
#
# COMPACT_ATOMS: atom_id res chain seq x y z
N MET A 1 -0.53 26.11 -17.70
CA MET A 1 0.71 25.32 -17.83
C MET A 1 0.57 24.22 -16.79
N GLU A 2 -0.02 23.08 -17.15
CA GLU A 2 0.07 21.90 -16.28
C GLU A 2 1.55 21.69 -15.98
N ASN A 3 1.86 21.60 -14.69
CA ASN A 3 3.24 21.69 -14.23
C ASN A 3 3.99 20.45 -14.70
N SER A 4 4.97 20.60 -15.62
CA SER A 4 5.72 19.47 -16.18
C SER A 4 6.32 18.57 -15.10
N ASP A 5 6.60 19.10 -13.91
CA ASP A 5 7.16 18.34 -12.79
C ASP A 5 6.09 17.47 -12.11
N GLU A 6 4.84 17.95 -12.04
CA GLU A 6 3.71 17.19 -11.50
C GLU A 6 3.37 15.98 -12.37
N VAL A 7 3.32 16.16 -13.69
CA VAL A 7 3.08 15.06 -14.64
C VAL A 7 4.20 14.02 -14.55
N ARG A 8 5.46 14.47 -14.45
CA ARG A 8 6.61 13.57 -14.26
C ARG A 8 6.53 12.81 -12.95
N PHE A 9 6.14 13.48 -11.87
CA PHE A 9 5.95 12.86 -10.56
C PHE A 9 4.86 11.78 -10.61
N GLN A 10 3.68 12.09 -11.15
CA GLN A 10 2.59 11.12 -11.28
C GLN A 10 2.98 9.92 -12.15
N HIS A 11 3.67 10.14 -13.28
CA HIS A 11 4.19 9.04 -14.09
C HIS A 11 5.20 8.18 -13.34
N SER A 12 6.11 8.79 -12.57
CA SER A 12 7.10 8.05 -11.78
C SER A 12 6.43 7.24 -10.67
N PHE A 13 5.45 7.82 -10.00
CA PHE A 13 4.63 7.14 -9.01
C PHE A 13 3.91 5.93 -9.59
N ILE A 14 3.19 6.09 -10.71
CA ILE A 14 2.46 5.00 -11.36
C ILE A 14 3.43 3.88 -11.75
N SER A 15 4.59 4.23 -12.33
CA SER A 15 5.62 3.25 -12.68
C SER A 15 6.09 2.44 -11.46
N LEU A 16 6.38 3.10 -10.33
CA LEU A 16 6.81 2.42 -9.10
C LEU A 16 5.68 1.59 -8.48
N VAL A 17 4.45 2.10 -8.50
CA VAL A 17 3.27 1.37 -8.04
C VAL A 17 3.09 0.08 -8.83
N GLU A 18 3.15 0.13 -10.16
CA GLU A 18 2.93 -1.06 -10.98
C GLU A 18 4.06 -2.08 -10.87
N GLN A 19 5.31 -1.62 -10.81
CA GLN A 19 6.48 -2.51 -10.84
C GLN A 19 6.87 -3.04 -9.45
N VAL A 20 6.59 -2.28 -8.39
CA VAL A 20 7.09 -2.57 -7.03
C VAL A 20 5.93 -2.81 -6.05
N ALA A 21 5.05 -1.83 -5.89
CA ALA A 21 4.07 -1.88 -4.80
C ALA A 21 2.93 -2.88 -5.04
N LYS A 22 2.38 -2.88 -6.25
CA LYS A 22 1.22 -3.70 -6.61
C LYS A 22 1.52 -5.21 -6.46
N PRO A 23 2.66 -5.75 -6.91
CA PRO A 23 3.02 -7.14 -6.63
C PRO A 23 3.02 -7.47 -5.13
N LEU A 24 3.64 -6.64 -4.28
CA LEU A 24 3.70 -6.87 -2.83
C LEU A 24 2.33 -6.80 -2.16
N PHE A 25 1.47 -5.89 -2.63
CA PHE A 25 0.08 -5.77 -2.17
C PHE A 25 -0.71 -7.01 -2.58
N VAL A 26 -0.57 -7.49 -3.82
CA VAL A 26 -1.24 -8.71 -4.30
C VAL A 26 -0.79 -9.93 -3.53
N ASP A 27 0.52 -10.13 -3.33
CA ASP A 27 1.06 -11.27 -2.57
C ASP A 27 0.54 -11.27 -1.13
N SER A 28 0.54 -10.10 -0.47
CA SER A 28 0.01 -9.96 0.88
C SER A 28 -1.49 -10.21 0.95
N CYS A 29 -2.22 -9.87 -0.13
CA CYS A 29 -3.64 -10.10 -0.26
C CYS A 29 -3.97 -11.58 -0.48
N GLU A 30 -3.17 -12.29 -1.28
CA GLU A 30 -3.27 -13.75 -1.45
C GLU A 30 -3.00 -14.48 -0.13
N GLU A 31 -1.99 -14.05 0.61
CA GLU A 31 -1.70 -14.57 1.94
C GLU A 31 -2.89 -14.31 2.89
N ALA A 32 -3.41 -13.09 2.95
CA ALA A 32 -4.60 -12.77 3.75
C ALA A 32 -5.81 -13.65 3.42
N ARG A 33 -6.07 -13.90 2.13
CA ARG A 33 -7.14 -14.80 1.67
C ARG A 33 -6.91 -16.25 2.11
N SER A 34 -5.66 -16.71 2.14
CA SER A 34 -5.33 -18.05 2.66
C SER A 34 -5.66 -18.20 4.16
N HIS A 35 -5.77 -17.08 4.89
CA HIS A 35 -6.21 -17.00 6.28
C HIS A 35 -7.73 -16.73 6.44
N GLY A 36 -8.51 -16.74 5.35
CA GLY A 36 -9.97 -16.61 5.39
C GLY A 36 -10.50 -15.17 5.32
N LEU A 37 -9.63 -14.17 5.17
CA LEU A 37 -10.03 -12.78 5.00
C LEU A 37 -10.45 -12.51 3.55
N ASP A 38 -11.44 -11.65 3.33
CA ASP A 38 -11.57 -11.04 2.01
C ASP A 38 -10.51 -9.97 1.88
N CYS A 39 -9.83 -9.97 0.75
CA CYS A 39 -8.91 -8.91 0.41
C CYS A 39 -9.02 -8.55 -1.08
N SER A 40 -8.83 -7.28 -1.42
CA SER A 40 -8.78 -6.74 -2.79
C SER A 40 -7.64 -5.73 -2.93
N VAL A 41 -7.13 -5.58 -4.15
CA VAL A 41 -6.14 -4.56 -4.51
C VAL A 41 -6.65 -3.81 -5.72
N GLY A 42 -6.68 -2.48 -5.65
CA GLY A 42 -7.15 -1.59 -6.72
C GLY A 42 -6.18 -0.45 -6.97
N LEU A 43 -6.05 -0.05 -8.23
CA LEU A 43 -5.41 1.21 -8.63
C LEU A 43 -6.52 2.11 -9.18
N ASP A 44 -6.78 3.21 -8.48
CA ASP A 44 -7.85 4.15 -8.80
C ASP A 44 -7.37 5.61 -8.60
N LEU A 45 -8.31 6.54 -8.68
CA LEU A 45 -8.10 7.93 -8.30
C LEU A 45 -8.83 8.21 -6.98
N ASP A 46 -8.24 9.04 -6.11
CA ASP A 46 -8.94 9.54 -4.93
C ASP A 46 -9.97 10.63 -5.28
N GLU A 47 -10.60 11.22 -4.25
CA GLU A 47 -11.66 12.22 -4.42
C GLU A 47 -11.15 13.51 -5.09
N ASP A 48 -9.85 13.79 -4.98
CA ASP A 48 -9.19 14.94 -5.57
C ASP A 48 -8.57 14.61 -6.94
N GLY A 49 -8.73 13.38 -7.43
CA GLY A 49 -8.22 12.93 -8.72
C GLY A 49 -6.78 12.44 -8.68
N HIS A 50 -6.20 12.21 -7.50
CA HIS A 50 -4.84 11.75 -7.35
C HIS A 50 -4.73 10.22 -7.50
N PRO A 51 -3.71 9.72 -8.23
CA PRO A 51 -3.45 8.29 -8.32
C PRO A 51 -3.28 7.64 -6.95
N ARG A 52 -3.98 6.51 -6.74
CA ARG A 52 -3.98 5.76 -5.49
C ARG A 52 -3.93 4.26 -5.73
N LEU A 53 -2.91 3.60 -5.17
CA LEU A 53 -2.95 2.15 -4.96
C LEU A 53 -3.60 1.89 -3.61
N ARG A 54 -4.58 0.97 -3.54
CA ARG A 54 -5.26 0.59 -2.31
C ARG A 54 -5.33 -0.92 -2.17
N LEU A 55 -4.99 -1.42 -0.98
CA LEU A 55 -5.34 -2.74 -0.48
C LEU A 55 -6.48 -2.60 0.53
N GLU A 56 -7.55 -3.37 0.36
CA GLU A 56 -8.67 -3.44 1.29
C GLU A 56 -8.78 -4.86 1.81
N VAL A 57 -8.96 -5.02 3.13
CA VAL A 57 -8.98 -6.34 3.75
C VAL A 57 -9.86 -6.36 5.00
N GLY A 58 -10.53 -7.48 5.23
CA GLY A 58 -11.30 -7.71 6.44
C GLY A 58 -12.12 -8.99 6.38
N GLU A 59 -12.75 -9.34 7.50
CA GLU A 59 -13.64 -10.50 7.58
C GLU A 59 -14.78 -10.42 6.55
N PRO A 60 -15.25 -11.55 6.00
CA PRO A 60 -16.37 -11.57 5.08
C PRO A 60 -17.61 -10.86 5.62
N GLY A 61 -18.10 -9.86 4.88
CA GLY A 61 -19.26 -9.04 5.27
C GLY A 61 -18.99 -7.98 6.36
N ALA A 62 -17.77 -7.89 6.87
CA ALA A 62 -17.39 -6.85 7.83
C ALA A 62 -16.83 -5.59 7.13
N GLU A 63 -16.75 -4.50 7.90
CA GLU A 63 -16.01 -3.31 7.49
C GLU A 63 -14.54 -3.64 7.25
N LYS A 64 -13.98 -3.06 6.17
CA LYS A 64 -12.63 -3.37 5.72
C LYS A 64 -11.63 -2.34 6.26
N SER A 65 -10.47 -2.84 6.68
CA SER A 65 -9.28 -2.03 6.92
C SER A 65 -8.57 -1.78 5.59
N HIS A 66 -7.95 -0.62 5.41
CA HIS A 66 -7.34 -0.23 4.15
C HIS A 66 -5.91 0.21 4.34
N TYR A 67 -5.04 -0.10 3.38
CA TYR A 67 -3.74 0.54 3.23
C TYR A 67 -3.64 1.10 1.81
N SER A 68 -3.45 2.42 1.70
CA SER A 68 -3.29 3.14 0.43
C SER A 68 -1.92 3.82 0.31
N LEU A 69 -1.40 3.87 -0.91
CA LEU A 69 -0.36 4.79 -1.34
C LEU A 69 -1.00 5.87 -2.22
N LEU A 70 -0.82 7.14 -1.90
CA LEU A 70 -1.35 8.28 -2.66
C LEU A 70 -0.21 9.15 -3.17
N ALA A 71 -0.35 9.66 -4.39
CA ALA A 71 0.56 10.66 -4.96
C ALA A 71 -0.07 12.05 -4.86
N ILE A 72 0.39 12.86 -3.91
CA ILE A 72 -0.10 14.24 -3.75
C ILE A 72 0.82 15.20 -4.51
N PRO A 73 0.32 15.90 -5.55
CA PRO A 73 1.09 16.88 -6.32
C PRO A 73 1.76 17.94 -5.46
N GLY A 74 3.05 18.17 -5.70
CA GLY A 74 3.83 19.19 -4.99
C GLY A 74 4.11 18.90 -3.51
N GLU A 75 3.53 17.83 -2.95
CA GLU A 75 3.68 17.48 -1.55
C GLU A 75 4.57 16.27 -1.33
N ARG A 76 4.19 15.05 -1.76
CA ARG A 76 4.87 13.76 -1.43
C ARG A 76 4.04 12.53 -1.84
N VAL A 77 4.58 11.34 -1.58
CA VAL A 77 3.82 10.09 -1.45
C VAL A 77 3.24 10.00 -0.03
N ILE A 78 1.97 9.64 0.12
CA ILE A 78 1.34 9.40 1.43
C ILE A 78 1.02 7.92 1.60
N HIS A 79 1.57 7.31 2.65
CA HIS A 79 1.15 6.00 3.14
C HIS A 79 -0.01 6.20 4.11
N ARG A 80 -1.20 5.74 3.76
CA ARG A 80 -2.42 5.96 4.55
C ARG A 80 -3.04 4.63 4.95
N GLN A 81 -3.25 4.42 6.24
CA GLN A 81 -3.86 3.22 6.78
C GLN A 81 -5.13 3.56 7.54
N TYR A 82 -6.17 2.77 7.35
CA TYR A 82 -7.39 2.77 8.14
C TYR A 82 -7.56 1.41 8.81
N LEU A 83 -7.70 1.39 10.13
CA LEU A 83 -7.90 0.19 10.93
C LEU A 83 -9.36 0.12 11.37
N ALA A 84 -10.20 -0.62 10.64
CA ALA A 84 -11.65 -0.67 10.88
C ALA A 84 -11.99 -1.12 12.31
N GLY A 85 -11.27 -2.13 12.84
CA GLY A 85 -11.48 -2.62 14.21
C GLY A 85 -11.23 -1.58 15.31
N ALA A 86 -10.44 -0.54 15.03
CA ALA A 86 -10.14 0.55 15.96
C ALA A 86 -10.80 1.88 15.55
N GLY A 87 -11.37 1.98 14.35
CA GLY A 87 -11.83 3.24 13.76
C GLY A 87 -10.71 4.28 13.60
N GLU A 88 -9.46 3.83 13.44
CA GLU A 88 -8.27 4.70 13.51
C GLU A 88 -7.64 4.93 12.13
N TRP A 89 -7.20 6.16 11.88
CA TRP A 89 -6.42 6.53 10.72
C TRP A 89 -4.96 6.80 11.08
N HIS A 90 -4.05 6.25 10.27
CA HIS A 90 -2.62 6.56 10.30
C HIS A 90 -2.20 7.11 8.95
N SER A 91 -1.38 8.15 8.94
CA SER A 91 -0.82 8.73 7.71
C SER A 91 0.66 9.01 7.92
N LEU A 92 1.49 8.52 7.01
CA LEU A 92 2.92 8.72 7.00
C LEU A 92 3.32 9.35 5.66
N PRO A 93 3.82 10.60 5.64
CA PRO A 93 4.39 11.18 4.42
C PRO A 93 5.74 10.53 4.10
N GLY A 94 6.00 10.35 2.81
CA GLY A 94 7.24 9.79 2.26
C GLY A 94 7.53 10.32 0.86
N GLU A 95 8.74 10.09 0.36
CA GLU A 95 9.13 10.45 -1.01
C GLU A 95 8.91 9.25 -1.95
N LEU A 96 9.15 9.39 -3.27
CA LEU A 96 8.99 8.25 -4.20
C LEU A 96 9.84 7.03 -3.79
N GLU A 97 10.99 7.28 -3.15
CA GLU A 97 11.89 6.27 -2.61
C GLU A 97 11.24 5.41 -1.51
N SER A 98 10.14 5.86 -0.88
CA SER A 98 9.40 5.04 0.08
C SER A 98 8.65 3.88 -0.60
N ILE A 99 8.44 3.95 -1.93
CA ILE A 99 7.89 2.87 -2.75
C ILE A 99 9.02 1.91 -3.15
N ASN A 100 9.65 1.32 -2.13
CA ASN A 100 10.64 0.27 -2.28
C ASN A 100 10.19 -0.99 -1.53
N PRO A 101 10.70 -2.18 -1.91
CA PRO A 101 10.18 -3.41 -1.34
C PRO A 101 10.32 -3.55 0.18
N MET A 102 11.46 -3.14 0.73
CA MET A 102 11.74 -3.27 2.16
C MET A 102 10.80 -2.42 3.03
N VAL A 103 10.57 -1.17 2.62
CA VAL A 103 9.64 -0.27 3.32
C VAL A 103 8.22 -0.80 3.21
N LEU A 104 7.80 -1.19 2.00
CA LEU A 104 6.44 -1.67 1.78
C LEU A 104 6.13 -2.98 2.51
N ASP A 105 7.04 -3.96 2.49
CA ASP A 105 6.87 -5.20 3.25
C ASP A 105 6.79 -4.92 4.76
N SER A 106 7.61 -4.00 5.26
CA SER A 106 7.61 -3.63 6.68
C SER A 106 6.28 -2.98 7.07
N GLU A 107 5.80 -2.02 6.28
CA GLU A 107 4.53 -1.35 6.54
C GLU A 107 3.32 -2.29 6.38
N LEU A 108 3.33 -3.18 5.38
CA LEU A 108 2.31 -4.22 5.22
C LEU A 108 2.29 -5.15 6.44
N ALA A 109 3.46 -5.62 6.89
CA ALA A 109 3.55 -6.48 8.07
C ALA A 109 3.01 -5.77 9.34
N VAL A 110 3.32 -4.49 9.52
CA VAL A 110 2.79 -3.68 10.62
C VAL A 110 1.27 -3.53 10.50
N PHE A 111 0.77 -3.19 9.32
CA PHE A 111 -0.66 -3.03 9.05
C PHE A 111 -1.45 -4.30 9.36
N PHE A 112 -1.05 -5.44 8.78
CA PHE A 112 -1.73 -6.73 8.99
C PHE A 112 -1.68 -7.20 10.45
N ARG A 113 -0.55 -6.96 11.13
CA ARG A 113 -0.43 -7.28 12.54
C ARG A 113 -1.33 -6.41 13.42
N ARG A 114 -1.46 -5.12 13.11
CA ARG A 114 -2.33 -4.21 13.88
C ARG A 114 -3.81 -4.48 13.61
N ALA A 115 -4.18 -4.72 12.36
CA ALA A 115 -5.58 -4.88 11.96
C ALA A 115 -6.14 -6.27 12.28
N PHE A 116 -5.33 -7.33 12.23
CA PHE A 116 -5.80 -8.72 12.29
C PHE A 116 -4.97 -9.66 13.18
N ASP A 117 -3.95 -9.16 13.89
CA ASP A 117 -2.90 -9.97 14.54
C ASP A 117 -2.24 -11.00 13.60
N LEU A 118 -2.30 -10.74 12.29
CA LEU A 118 -1.76 -11.62 11.26
C LEU A 118 -0.28 -11.31 11.01
N ARG A 119 0.55 -12.36 11.01
CA ARG A 119 1.97 -12.26 10.63
C ARG A 119 2.15 -12.75 9.21
N LEU A 120 2.33 -11.81 8.29
CA LEU A 120 2.71 -12.15 6.92
C LEU A 120 4.09 -12.82 6.86
N ALA A 121 4.31 -13.63 5.84
CA ALA A 121 5.61 -14.16 5.49
C ALA A 121 6.58 -12.98 5.27
N GLY A 122 7.55 -12.85 6.19
CA GLY A 122 8.41 -11.69 6.23
C GLY A 122 9.29 -11.51 4.98
N PRO A 123 9.93 -10.33 4.84
CA PRO A 123 10.70 -9.95 3.66
C PRO A 123 11.77 -10.97 3.28
N GLY A 124 12.37 -11.69 4.25
CA GLY A 124 13.40 -12.70 3.99
C GLY A 124 12.95 -13.90 3.14
N ARG A 125 11.64 -14.10 2.94
CA ARG A 125 11.09 -15.11 2.01
C ARG A 125 10.81 -14.53 0.62
N ARG A 126 10.54 -13.23 0.51
CA ARG A 126 10.20 -12.50 -0.72
C ARG A 126 11.42 -11.84 -1.37
N HIS A 127 12.43 -11.54 -0.58
CA HIS A 127 13.72 -10.97 -0.94
C HIS A 127 14.85 -11.88 -0.44
N PRO A 128 15.29 -12.89 -1.21
CA PRO A 128 16.47 -13.65 -0.85
C PRO A 128 17.67 -12.70 -0.71
N ALA A 129 18.49 -12.92 0.32
CA ALA A 129 19.64 -12.08 0.63
C ALA A 129 20.53 -11.88 -0.61
N GLY A 130 20.66 -10.64 -1.10
CA GLY A 130 21.55 -10.32 -2.22
C GLY A 130 21.08 -9.26 -3.22
N PHE A 131 19.84 -8.77 -3.14
CA PHE A 131 19.41 -7.62 -3.95
C PHE A 131 19.48 -6.34 -3.11
N TRP A 132 20.48 -5.51 -3.43
CA TRP A 132 20.65 -4.11 -3.00
C TRP A 132 20.68 -3.23 -4.23
#